data_AF-A0A1A8QMB2-F1
#
_entry.id   AF-A0A1A8QMB2-F1
#
_cell.length_a   1.000
_cell.length_b   1.000
_cell.length_c   1.000
_cell.angle_alpha   90.00
_cell.angle_beta   90.00
_cell.angle_gamma   90.00
#
_symmetry.space_group_name_H-M   'P 1'
#
loop_
_entity.id
_entity.type
_entity.pdbx_description
1 polymer ?
#
loop_
_entity_poly.entity_id
_entity_poly.type
_entity_poly.pdbx_seq_one_letter_code
_entity_poly.pdbx_strand_id
1 'polypeptide(L)'
;PIYLKEDPSGIFKTCKDEMEFHEAALALVADVDEEDVPAGVPFSPRQVFVVLEDQVVMTHYRWTDALVCLFGLIYALHLSYPVKCSSFFEFIQVVLLKLDDERKQLKPKLQTLKNELV
;
A
#
# COMPACT_ATOMS: atom_id res chain seq x y z
N PRO A 1 -2.43 -5.07 -4.66
CA PRO A 1 -3.58 -5.69 -3.94
C PRO A 1 -4.64 -6.30 -4.86
N ILE A 2 -5.15 -5.55 -5.86
CA ILE A 2 -6.26 -5.97 -6.73
C ILE A 2 -5.95 -7.29 -7.48
N TYR A 3 -4.78 -7.42 -8.09
CA TYR A 3 -4.36 -8.66 -8.78
C TYR A 3 -4.25 -9.88 -7.86
N LEU A 4 -4.03 -9.66 -6.56
CA LEU A 4 -4.00 -10.72 -5.54
C LEU A 4 -5.38 -11.05 -4.98
N LYS A 5 -6.43 -10.39 -5.50
CA LYS A 5 -7.82 -10.46 -5.01
C LYS A 5 -7.94 -10.09 -3.53
N GLU A 6 -7.09 -9.19 -3.05
CA GLU A 6 -7.15 -8.64 -1.70
C GLU A 6 -7.89 -7.30 -1.71
N ASP A 7 -8.69 -7.06 -0.68
CA ASP A 7 -9.37 -5.79 -0.47
C ASP A 7 -8.35 -4.69 -0.10
N PRO A 8 -8.21 -3.62 -0.91
CA PRO A 8 -7.26 -2.55 -0.65
C PRO A 8 -7.72 -1.56 0.42
N SER A 9 -9.02 -1.53 0.78
CA SER A 9 -9.64 -0.48 1.63
C SER A 9 -8.99 -0.30 3.00
N GLY A 10 -8.34 -1.35 3.49
CA GLY A 10 -7.62 -1.34 4.77
C GLY A 10 -6.37 -0.48 4.78
N ILE A 11 -5.72 -0.29 3.62
CA ILE A 11 -4.42 0.37 3.48
C ILE A 11 -4.49 1.53 2.51
N PHE A 12 -5.19 1.38 1.39
CA PHE A 12 -5.37 2.42 0.39
C PHE A 12 -6.75 3.02 0.58
N LYS A 13 -6.79 4.28 1.04
CA LYS A 13 -8.02 5.04 1.26
C LYS A 13 -8.04 6.27 0.36
N THR A 14 -9.20 6.91 0.28
CA THR A 14 -9.38 8.20 -0.40
C THR A 14 -10.06 9.19 0.53
N CYS A 15 -9.72 10.48 0.43
CA CYS A 15 -10.34 11.58 1.18
C CYS A 15 -10.73 12.72 0.23
N LYS A 16 -11.72 13.52 0.62
CA LYS A 16 -12.31 14.58 -0.24
C LYS A 16 -12.17 16.01 0.29
N ASP A 17 -12.19 16.26 1.60
CA ASP A 17 -12.13 17.64 2.12
C ASP A 17 -11.58 17.73 3.56
N GLU A 18 -11.97 16.83 4.46
CA GLU A 18 -11.54 16.86 5.87
C GLU A 18 -10.78 15.59 6.23
N MET A 19 -9.51 15.76 6.62
CA MET A 19 -8.61 14.66 7.01
C MET A 19 -8.83 14.27 8.47
N GLU A 20 -9.89 13.52 8.73
CA GLU A 20 -9.98 12.73 9.96
C GLU A 20 -9.61 11.28 9.66
N PHE A 21 -8.40 10.90 10.06
CA PHE A 21 -7.96 9.52 10.00
C PHE A 21 -8.36 8.85 11.30
N HIS A 22 -9.43 8.07 11.28
CA HIS A 22 -9.81 7.24 12.42
C HIS A 22 -9.41 5.79 12.16
N GLU A 23 -8.81 5.16 13.17
CA GLU A 23 -8.42 3.74 13.21
C GLU A 23 -7.39 3.31 12.14
N ALA A 24 -6.57 4.24 11.66
CA ALA A 24 -5.48 3.99 10.73
C ALA A 24 -4.14 3.85 11.46
N ALA A 25 -3.81 2.61 11.88
CA ALA A 25 -2.47 2.30 12.38
C ALA A 25 -1.40 2.57 11.31
N LEU A 26 -1.66 2.20 10.06
CA LEU A 26 -0.79 2.43 8.91
C LEU A 26 -1.63 2.47 7.62
N ALA A 27 -1.63 3.59 6.89
CA ALA A 27 -2.41 3.74 5.66
C ALA A 27 -1.76 4.71 4.67
N LEU A 28 -2.16 4.57 3.40
CA LEU A 28 -1.93 5.52 2.32
C LEU A 28 -3.29 6.11 1.92
N VAL A 29 -3.42 7.43 1.99
CA VAL A 29 -4.68 8.11 1.68
C VAL A 29 -4.49 9.06 0.53
N ALA A 30 -5.30 8.92 -0.52
CA ALA A 30 -5.26 9.81 -1.67
C ALA A 30 -6.33 10.90 -1.61
N ASP A 31 -5.92 12.13 -1.91
CA ASP A 31 -6.80 13.24 -2.23
C ASP A 31 -7.32 13.11 -3.69
N VAL A 32 -8.64 13.16 -3.86
CA VAL A 32 -9.34 12.93 -5.13
C VAL A 32 -10.41 14.00 -5.42
N ASP A 33 -10.48 14.41 -6.69
CA ASP A 33 -11.62 15.18 -7.21
C ASP A 33 -12.87 14.31 -7.39
N GLU A 34 -14.05 14.93 -7.34
CA GLU A 34 -15.37 14.28 -7.24
C GLU A 34 -15.70 13.24 -8.33
N GLU A 35 -15.07 13.26 -9.51
CA GLU A 35 -15.67 12.64 -10.71
C GLU A 35 -15.11 11.30 -11.20
N ASP A 36 -14.00 10.75 -10.70
CA ASP A 36 -13.39 9.62 -11.46
C ASP A 36 -12.66 8.55 -10.65
N VAL A 37 -13.39 7.63 -10.01
CA VAL A 37 -12.81 6.33 -9.65
C VAL A 37 -13.82 5.16 -9.71
N PRO A 38 -13.96 4.47 -10.85
CA PRO A 38 -14.82 3.27 -10.96
C PRO A 38 -14.30 2.05 -10.17
N ALA A 39 -13.11 2.11 -9.56
CA ALA A 39 -12.45 0.98 -8.88
C ALA A 39 -11.90 1.29 -7.46
N GLY A 40 -12.31 2.40 -6.83
CA GLY A 40 -11.99 2.72 -5.43
C GLY A 40 -10.59 3.29 -5.13
N VAL A 41 -9.61 3.16 -6.03
CA VAL A 41 -8.29 3.82 -5.91
C VAL A 41 -7.95 4.62 -7.19
N PRO A 42 -7.76 5.95 -7.11
CA PRO A 42 -7.43 6.79 -8.27
C PRO A 42 -6.05 6.44 -8.83
N PHE A 43 -5.89 6.41 -10.16
CA PHE A 43 -4.56 6.25 -10.77
C PHE A 43 -3.68 7.49 -10.59
N SER A 44 -4.29 8.68 -10.62
CA SER A 44 -3.61 9.97 -10.54
C SER A 44 -4.23 10.83 -9.42
N PRO A 45 -3.85 10.59 -8.15
CA PRO A 45 -4.32 11.40 -7.04
C PRO A 45 -3.69 12.80 -7.06
N ARG A 46 -4.35 13.79 -6.46
CA ARG A 46 -3.77 15.12 -6.26
C ARG A 46 -2.59 15.06 -5.31
N GLN A 47 -2.79 14.37 -4.18
CA GLN A 47 -1.79 14.09 -3.16
C GLN A 47 -2.04 12.72 -2.55
N VAL A 48 -0.99 12.13 -2.00
CA VAL A 48 -1.02 10.88 -1.24
C VAL A 48 -0.36 11.12 0.11
N PHE A 49 -1.11 10.89 1.17
CA PHE A 49 -0.68 11.00 2.55
C PHE A 49 -0.26 9.64 3.08
N VAL A 50 0.89 9.59 3.73
CA VAL A 50 1.30 8.45 4.55
C VAL A 50 0.81 8.72 5.96
N VAL A 51 -0.09 7.87 6.44
CA VAL A 51 -0.71 7.99 7.75
C VAL A 51 -0.18 6.89 8.66
N LEU A 52 0.29 7.29 9.85
CA LEU A 52 0.75 6.41 10.91
C LEU A 52 0.07 6.85 12.21
N GLU A 53 -0.57 5.92 12.91
CA GLU A 53 -1.30 6.20 14.15
C GLU A 53 -2.21 7.42 14.04
N ASP A 54 -3.06 7.44 13.01
CA ASP A 54 -4.03 8.50 12.74
C ASP A 54 -3.43 9.88 12.39
N GLN A 55 -2.10 9.96 12.20
CA GLN A 55 -1.40 11.21 11.87
C GLN A 55 -0.74 11.14 10.49
N VAL A 56 -0.83 12.25 9.74
CA VAL A 56 -0.06 12.40 8.49
C VAL A 56 1.40 12.62 8.84
N VAL A 57 2.24 11.66 8.47
CA VAL A 57 3.69 11.75 8.69
C VAL A 57 4.42 12.22 7.43
N MET A 58 3.89 11.95 6.24
CA MET A 58 4.47 12.38 4.97
C MET A 58 3.38 12.63 3.90
N THR A 59 3.69 13.51 2.96
CA THR A 59 2.82 13.85 1.82
C THR A 59 3.61 13.74 0.52
N HIS A 60 3.02 13.09 -0.49
CA HIS A 60 3.61 12.89 -1.82
C HIS A 60 2.60 13.17 -2.92
N TYR A 61 3.07 13.27 -4.17
CA TYR A 61 2.20 13.43 -5.34
C TYR A 61 1.95 12.11 -6.08
N ARG A 62 2.73 11.06 -5.79
CA ARG A 62 2.65 9.75 -6.46
C ARG A 62 2.45 8.65 -5.44
N TRP A 63 1.60 7.67 -5.79
CA TRP A 63 1.43 6.44 -5.02
C TRP A 63 2.72 5.69 -4.77
N THR A 64 3.60 5.63 -5.78
CA THR A 64 4.89 4.92 -5.69
C THR A 64 5.77 5.49 -4.60
N ASP A 65 5.86 6.82 -4.51
CA ASP A 65 6.74 7.51 -3.59
C ASP A 65 6.24 7.33 -2.16
N ALA A 66 4.92 7.49 -1.95
CA ALA A 66 4.28 7.23 -0.68
C ALA A 66 4.41 5.75 -0.24
N LEU A 67 4.30 4.80 -1.19
CA LEU A 67 4.47 3.38 -0.92
C LEU A 67 5.90 3.03 -0.51
N VAL A 68 6.92 3.58 -1.19
CA VAL A 68 8.33 3.40 -0.81
C VAL A 68 8.57 3.95 0.60
N CYS A 69 8.04 5.14 0.89
CA CYS A 69 8.08 5.75 2.21
C CYS A 69 7.41 4.89 3.28
N LEU A 70 6.26 4.27 2.97
CA LEU A 70 5.55 3.35 3.85
C LEU A 70 6.44 2.17 4.28
N PHE A 71 7.09 1.52 3.30
CA PHE A 71 8.04 0.43 3.60
C PHE A 71 9.25 0.93 4.38
N GLY A 72 9.78 2.11 4.03
CA GLY A 72 10.86 2.75 4.78
C GLY A 72 10.51 2.92 6.26
N LEU A 73 9.31 3.43 6.56
CA LEU A 73 8.82 3.59 7.94
C LEU A 73 8.63 2.24 8.64
N ILE A 74 8.05 1.25 7.97
CA ILE A 74 7.88 -0.10 8.53
C ILE A 74 9.22 -0.65 9.01
N TYR A 75 10.27 -0.53 8.19
CA TYR A 75 11.60 -1.02 8.55
C TYR A 75 12.31 -0.14 9.58
N ALA A 76 12.24 1.19 9.43
CA ALA A 76 12.94 2.13 10.32
C ALA A 76 12.38 2.11 11.76
N LEU A 77 11.07 1.91 11.89
CA LEU A 77 10.36 1.87 13.17
C LEU A 77 10.09 0.44 13.66
N HIS A 78 10.55 -0.57 12.92
CA HIS A 78 10.32 -2.00 13.22
C HIS A 78 8.83 -2.33 13.46
N LEU A 79 7.97 -1.81 12.57
CA LEU A 79 6.53 -2.06 12.62
C LEU A 79 6.22 -3.44 12.07
N SER A 80 5.14 -4.05 12.59
CA SER A 80 4.58 -5.23 11.96
C SER A 80 3.87 -4.87 10.65
N TYR A 81 3.92 -5.74 9.65
CA TYR A 81 3.07 -5.53 8.48
C TYR A 81 1.60 -5.58 8.85
N PRO A 82 0.77 -4.77 8.17
CA PRO A 82 -0.67 -4.88 8.31
C PRO A 82 -1.15 -6.28 7.91
N VAL A 83 -2.08 -6.83 8.70
CA VAL A 83 -2.73 -8.11 8.39
C VAL A 83 -3.59 -7.99 7.13
N LYS A 84 -4.15 -6.79 6.89
CA LYS A 84 -4.85 -6.44 5.66
C LYS A 84 -3.85 -6.31 4.51
N CYS A 85 -4.19 -6.87 3.36
CA CYS A 85 -3.30 -6.94 2.18
C CYS A 85 -1.96 -7.66 2.45
N SER A 86 -1.94 -8.66 3.34
CA SER A 86 -0.70 -9.36 3.71
C SER A 86 0.03 -9.98 2.51
N SER A 87 -0.69 -10.49 1.51
CA SER A 87 -0.08 -11.06 0.30
C SER A 87 0.57 -9.99 -0.56
N PHE A 88 0.02 -8.77 -0.58
CA PHE A 88 0.62 -7.62 -1.26
C PHE A 88 1.93 -7.18 -0.59
N PHE A 89 1.96 -7.07 0.75
CA PHE A 89 3.20 -6.75 1.46
C PHE A 89 4.25 -7.85 1.28
N GLU A 90 3.85 -9.12 1.36
CA GLU A 90 4.71 -10.28 1.09
C GLU A 90 5.25 -10.24 -0.34
N PHE A 91 4.40 -9.93 -1.34
CA PHE A 91 4.83 -9.80 -2.73
C PHE A 91 5.91 -8.72 -2.89
N ILE A 92 5.70 -7.52 -2.35
CA ILE A 92 6.68 -6.45 -2.46
C ILE A 92 7.98 -6.84 -1.76
N GLN A 93 7.91 -7.36 -0.54
CA GLN A 93 9.09 -7.76 0.21
C GLN A 93 9.91 -8.83 -0.54
N VAL A 94 9.26 -9.89 -1.00
CA VAL A 94 9.98 -11.05 -1.56
C VAL A 94 10.34 -10.82 -3.02
N VAL A 95 9.43 -10.28 -3.82
CA VAL A 95 9.61 -10.16 -5.27
C VAL A 95 10.32 -8.87 -5.66
N LEU A 96 9.91 -7.73 -5.09
CA LEU A 96 10.46 -6.43 -5.47
C LEU A 96 11.72 -6.07 -4.67
N LEU A 97 11.68 -6.27 -3.35
CA LEU A 97 12.81 -5.95 -2.46
C LEU A 97 13.83 -7.09 -2.32
N LYS A 98 13.47 -8.32 -2.72
CA LYS A 98 14.32 -9.52 -2.64
C LYS A 98 14.88 -9.78 -1.23
N LEU A 99 14.05 -9.57 -0.21
CA LEU A 99 14.45 -9.68 1.19
C LEU A 99 14.22 -11.07 1.82
N ASP A 100 13.56 -11.99 1.13
CA ASP A 100 13.37 -13.36 1.62
C ASP A 100 14.48 -14.29 1.11
N ASP A 101 14.72 -15.36 1.86
CA ASP A 101 15.67 -16.40 1.48
C ASP A 101 15.23 -17.02 0.14
N GLU A 102 16.08 -17.00 -0.89
CA GLU A 102 15.79 -17.57 -2.22
C GLU A 102 15.35 -19.05 -2.16
N ARG A 103 15.58 -19.71 -1.01
CA ARG A 103 15.17 -21.09 -0.72
C ARG A 103 13.71 -21.23 -0.32
N LYS A 104 13.02 -20.16 0.10
CA LYS A 104 11.59 -20.22 0.40
C LYS A 104 10.78 -20.15 -0.88
N GLN A 105 9.99 -21.19 -1.10
CA GLN A 105 9.03 -21.18 -2.19
C GLN A 105 7.93 -20.16 -1.90
N LEU A 106 7.84 -19.15 -2.76
CA LEU A 106 6.71 -18.22 -2.80
C LEU A 106 5.39 -18.99 -2.88
N LYS A 107 4.35 -18.50 -2.19
CA LYS A 107 2.99 -19.06 -2.34
C LYS A 107 2.60 -19.08 -3.83
N PRO A 108 1.84 -20.09 -4.29
CA PRO A 108 1.49 -20.24 -5.71
C PRO A 108 0.90 -18.96 -6.32
N LYS A 109 0.04 -18.25 -5.58
CA LYS A 109 -0.55 -16.96 -6.00
C LYS A 109 0.50 -15.87 -6.30
N LEU A 110 1.53 -15.78 -5.47
CA LEU A 110 2.61 -14.80 -5.64
C LEU A 110 3.52 -15.17 -6.80
N GLN A 111 3.75 -16.47 -7.02
CA GLN A 111 4.51 -16.96 -8.17
C GLN A 111 3.78 -16.68 -9.49
N THR A 112 2.47 -16.94 -9.55
CA THR A 112 1.65 -16.62 -10.72
C THR A 112 1.74 -15.13 -11.03
N LEU A 113 1.49 -14.27 -10.04
CA LEU A 113 1.54 -12.82 -10.26
C LEU A 113 2.94 -12.34 -10.69
N LYS A 114 4.01 -12.90 -10.08
CA LYS A 114 5.38 -12.59 -10.50
C LYS A 114 5.60 -12.92 -11.97
N ASN A 115 5.12 -14.08 -12.43
CA ASN A 115 5.31 -14.52 -13.81
C ASN A 115 4.44 -13.73 -14.79
N GLU A 116 3.28 -13.19 -14.36
CA GLU A 116 2.44 -12.32 -15.21
C GLU A 116 3.03 -10.91 -15.40
N LEU A 117 3.91 -10.47 -14.51
CA LEU A 117 4.53 -9.14 -14.54
C LEU A 117 5.89 -9.10 -15.27
N VAL A 118 6.41 -10.27 -15.70
CA VAL A 118 7.68 -10.44 -16.44
C VAL A 118 7.37 -10.76 -17.89
#